data_AF-A0A9E6EJU4-F1
#
_entry.id   AF-A0A9E6EJU4-F1
#
_cell.length_a   1.000
_cell.length_b   1.000
_cell.length_c   1.000
_cell.angle_alpha   90.00
_cell.angle_beta   90.00
_cell.angle_gamma   90.00
#
_symmetry.space_group_name_H-M   'P 1'
#
loop_
_entity.id
_entity.type
_entity.pdbx_description
1 polymer ?
#
loop_
_entity_poly.entity_id
_entity_poly.type
_entity_poly.pdbx_seq_one_letter_code
_entity_poly.pdbx_strand_id
1 'polypeptide(L)'
;FDRVWTYGYAYAYQADRSRTTRLAVRKALALCPAGHTDEKLDALGLREAHHRVMVEDRLLGVGIPEARLELLGGLSGNAPEVRAELLTRAREMGRAF
;
A
#
# COMPACT_ATOMS: atom_id res chain seq x y z
N PHE A 1 4.09 11.31 2.43
CA PHE A 1 3.29 11.60 1.22
C PHE A 1 3.13 13.10 1.01
N ASP A 2 2.61 13.82 1.99
CA ASP A 2 2.23 15.24 1.93
C ASP A 2 3.27 16.19 1.32
N ARG A 3 4.56 15.95 1.58
CA ARG A 3 5.65 16.83 1.11
C ARG A 3 6.23 16.47 -0.25
N VAL A 4 6.00 15.25 -0.75
CA VAL A 4 6.64 14.71 -1.97
C VAL A 4 5.65 14.58 -3.12
N TRP A 5 4.36 14.36 -2.82
CA TRP A 5 3.31 14.52 -3.82
C TRP A 5 2.96 15.97 -4.01
N THR A 6 3.87 16.66 -4.68
CA THR A 6 3.71 18.07 -4.99
C THR A 6 2.92 18.25 -6.28
N TYR A 7 2.22 19.38 -6.35
CA TYR A 7 1.56 19.84 -7.57
C TYR A 7 2.57 20.01 -8.70
N GLY A 8 2.22 19.58 -9.91
CA GLY A 8 3.11 19.60 -11.07
C GLY A 8 4.07 18.40 -11.15
N TYR A 9 4.10 17.53 -10.14
CA TYR A 9 4.84 16.26 -10.16
C TYR A 9 3.90 15.06 -10.01
N ALA A 10 3.29 14.87 -8.84
CA ALA A 10 2.43 13.71 -8.57
C ALA A 10 1.00 13.89 -9.08
N TYR A 11 0.53 15.13 -9.09
CA TYR A 11 -0.74 15.51 -9.69
C TYR A 11 -0.64 16.93 -10.27
N ALA A 12 -1.35 17.15 -11.36
CA ALA A 12 -1.62 18.46 -11.94
C ALA A 12 -2.99 18.40 -12.63
N TYR A 13 -3.61 19.55 -12.84
CA TYR A 13 -4.88 19.64 -13.54
C TYR A 13 -4.70 20.39 -14.86
N GLN A 14 -5.25 19.83 -15.92
CA GLN A 14 -5.39 20.50 -17.20
C GLN A 14 -6.60 21.44 -17.19
N ALA A 15 -6.76 22.26 -18.22
CA ALA A 15 -7.88 23.21 -18.33
C ALA A 15 -9.25 22.54 -18.29
N ASP A 16 -9.36 21.30 -18.78
CA ASP A 16 -10.57 20.46 -18.74
C ASP A 16 -10.79 19.74 -17.39
N ARG A 17 -9.97 20.05 -16.38
CA ARG A 17 -9.92 19.40 -15.05
C ARG A 17 -9.48 17.94 -15.08
N SER A 18 -9.01 17.41 -16.21
CA SER A 18 -8.35 16.10 -16.22
C SER A 18 -7.07 16.16 -15.39
N ARG A 19 -6.79 15.06 -14.67
CA ARG A 19 -5.60 14.94 -13.82
C ARG A 19 -4.45 14.31 -14.60
N THR A 20 -3.27 14.90 -14.52
CA THR A 20 -2.02 14.36 -15.11
C THR A 20 -0.97 14.13 -14.03
N THR A 21 -0.04 13.20 -14.28
CA THR A 21 1.08 12.89 -13.39
C THR A 21 2.40 12.85 -14.17
N ARG A 22 3.51 13.14 -13.50
CA ARG A 22 4.88 12.93 -14.00
C ARG A 22 5.57 11.75 -13.33
N LEU A 23 4.86 10.99 -12.50
CA LEU A 23 5.41 9.77 -11.90
C LEU A 23 5.69 8.73 -12.98
N ALA A 24 6.94 8.28 -13.05
CA ALA A 24 7.39 7.22 -13.94
C ALA A 24 7.65 5.92 -13.14
N VAL A 25 6.60 5.44 -12.46
CA VAL A 25 6.66 4.23 -11.64
C VAL A 25 5.80 3.15 -12.30
N ARG A 26 6.38 1.97 -12.56
CA ARG A 26 5.68 0.85 -13.20
C ARG A 26 4.74 0.12 -12.25
N LYS A 27 5.18 -0.16 -11.02
CA LYS A 27 4.39 -0.88 -10.01
C LYS A 27 4.77 -0.42 -8.60
N ALA A 28 3.85 -0.58 -7.65
CA ALA A 28 4.09 -0.32 -6.23
C ALA A 28 3.56 -1.45 -5.33
N LEU A 29 4.43 -2.01 -4.48
CA LEU A 29 4.04 -2.98 -3.45
C LEU A 29 4.29 -2.38 -2.07
N ALA A 30 3.22 -2.21 -1.29
CA ALA A 30 3.29 -1.78 0.09
C ALA A 30 3.22 -3.02 1.02
N LEU A 31 4.27 -3.23 1.80
CA LEU A 31 4.34 -4.27 2.83
C LEU A 31 4.19 -3.62 4.20
N CYS A 32 3.08 -3.86 4.87
CA CYS A 32 2.73 -3.17 6.11
C CYS A 32 2.68 -4.17 7.28
N PRO A 33 3.74 -4.26 8.11
CA PRO A 33 3.71 -5.03 9.34
C PRO A 33 2.70 -4.44 10.32
N ALA A 34 1.86 -5.29 10.92
CA ALA A 34 0.84 -4.87 11.87
C ALA A 34 0.86 -5.72 13.14
N GLY A 35 0.60 -5.08 14.28
CA GLY A 35 0.54 -5.76 15.57
C GLY A 35 -0.69 -6.67 15.69
N HIS A 36 -1.86 -6.17 15.29
CA HIS A 36 -3.09 -6.95 15.24
C HIS A 36 -3.02 -8.08 14.22
N THR A 37 -3.71 -9.20 14.51
CA THR A 37 -3.85 -10.32 13.58
C THR A 37 -4.66 -9.92 12.34
N ASP A 38 -4.55 -10.72 11.28
CA ASP A 38 -5.27 -10.47 10.03
C ASP A 38 -6.79 -10.44 10.27
N GLU A 39 -7.32 -11.34 11.10
CA GLU A 39 -8.75 -11.38 11.44
C GLU A 39 -9.20 -10.12 12.18
N LYS A 40 -8.37 -9.59 13.07
CA LYS A 40 -8.70 -8.38 13.83
C LYS A 40 -8.65 -7.14 12.94
N LEU A 41 -7.72 -7.08 11.99
CA LEU A 41 -7.66 -6.00 11.00
C LEU A 41 -8.90 -5.99 10.11
N ASP A 42 -9.40 -7.16 9.73
CA ASP A 42 -10.63 -7.30 8.91
C ASP A 42 -11.88 -6.94 9.70
N ALA A 43 -12.02 -7.47 10.92
CA ALA A 43 -13.16 -7.22 11.78
C ALA A 43 -13.32 -5.72 12.14
N LEU A 44 -12.22 -4.97 12.20
CA LEU A 44 -12.22 -3.53 12.45
C LEU A 44 -12.36 -2.69 11.17
N GLY A 45 -12.43 -3.31 9.98
CA GLY A 45 -12.46 -2.62 8.70
C GLY A 45 -11.14 -1.92 8.34
N LEU A 46 -10.05 -2.23 9.06
CA LEU A 46 -8.75 -1.59 8.85
C LEU A 46 -8.13 -2.02 7.53
N ARG A 47 -8.31 -3.28 7.09
CA ARG A 47 -7.81 -3.74 5.79
C ARG A 47 -8.38 -2.92 4.63
N GLU A 48 -9.71 -2.75 4.64
CA GLU A 48 -10.41 -1.94 3.64
C GLU A 48 -9.98 -0.47 3.71
N ALA A 49 -9.93 0.11 4.91
CA ALA A 49 -9.50 1.50 5.08
C ALA A 49 -8.08 1.73 4.55
N HIS A 50 -7.14 0.82 4.83
CA HIS A 50 -5.79 0.91 4.31
C HIS A 50 -5.75 0.69 2.79
N HIS A 51 -6.58 -0.20 2.23
CA HIS A 51 -6.66 -0.38 0.79
C HIS A 51 -7.11 0.92 0.10
N ARG A 52 -8.23 1.52 0.51
CA ARG A 52 -8.74 2.76 -0.09
C ARG A 52 -7.75 3.90 0.00
N VAL A 53 -7.19 4.09 1.19
CA VAL A 53 -6.27 5.21 1.39
C VAL A 53 -4.93 4.94 0.72
N MET A 54 -4.27 3.81 1.00
CA MET A 54 -2.91 3.56 0.51
C MET A 54 -2.86 3.15 -0.96
N VAL A 55 -3.78 2.32 -1.43
CA VAL A 55 -3.75 1.80 -2.80
C VAL A 55 -4.50 2.75 -3.73
N GLU A 56 -5.77 3.03 -3.45
CA GLU A 56 -6.64 3.74 -4.40
C GLU A 56 -6.32 5.23 -4.49
N ASP A 57 -6.22 5.95 -3.37
CA ASP A 57 -5.92 7.40 -3.38
C ASP A 57 -4.43 7.65 -3.65
N ARG A 58 -3.60 6.95 -2.90
CA ARG A 58 -2.17 7.26 -2.75
C ARG A 58 -1.29 6.66 -3.83
N LEU A 59 -1.62 5.52 -4.42
CA LEU A 59 -0.75 4.90 -5.44
C LEU A 59 -1.41 4.96 -6.81
N LEU A 60 -2.56 4.31 -6.97
CA LEU A 60 -3.32 4.33 -8.22
C LEU A 60 -3.82 5.75 -8.53
N GLY A 61 -4.26 6.47 -7.50
CA GLY A 61 -4.75 7.85 -7.60
C GLY A 61 -3.66 8.87 -7.97
N VAL A 62 -2.38 8.54 -7.99
CA VAL A 62 -1.34 9.43 -8.53
C VAL A 62 -0.79 8.93 -9.87
N GLY A 63 -1.44 7.92 -10.46
CA GLY A 63 -1.17 7.39 -11.80
C GLY A 63 -0.15 6.25 -11.86
N ILE A 64 0.16 5.58 -10.74
CA ILE A 64 0.88 4.30 -10.78
C ILE A 64 -0.08 3.24 -11.33
N PRO A 65 0.27 2.50 -12.39
CA PRO A 65 -0.69 1.65 -13.09
C PRO A 65 -0.99 0.33 -12.37
N GLU A 66 -0.10 -0.12 -11.47
CA GLU A 66 -0.28 -1.33 -10.70
C GLU A 66 0.19 -1.10 -9.25
N ALA A 67 -0.70 -1.33 -8.28
CA ALA A 67 -0.38 -1.17 -6.87
C ALA A 67 -1.05 -2.25 -6.02
N ARG A 68 -0.33 -2.76 -5.02
CA ARG A 68 -0.83 -3.73 -4.04
C ARG A 68 -0.40 -3.34 -2.64
N LEU A 69 -1.28 -3.59 -1.67
CA LEU A 69 -0.98 -3.55 -0.25
C LEU A 69 -1.09 -4.95 0.34
N GLU A 70 -0.10 -5.36 1.12
CA GLU A 70 -0.21 -6.50 2.02
C GLU A 70 -0.09 -6.00 3.46
N LEU A 71 -1.14 -6.24 4.26
CA LEU A 71 -1.05 -6.15 5.71
C LEU A 71 -0.52 -7.48 6.24
N LEU A 72 0.58 -7.43 6.98
CA LEU A 72 1.29 -8.55 7.58
C LEU A 72 0.98 -8.56 9.08
N GLY A 73 -0.21 -9.07 9.43
CA GLY A 73 -0.75 -9.04 10.78
C GLY A 73 -0.12 -10.05 11.74
N GLY A 74 -0.24 -9.76 13.03
CA GLY A 74 0.08 -10.69 14.12
C GLY A 74 1.45 -10.48 14.76
N LEU A 75 2.12 -9.33 14.57
CA LEU A 75 3.46 -9.11 15.14
C LEU A 75 3.46 -8.76 16.65
N SER A 76 2.30 -8.56 17.27
CA SER A 76 2.21 -8.27 18.71
C SER A 76 1.62 -9.47 19.47
N GLY A 77 2.37 -9.98 20.44
CA GLY A 77 1.91 -11.02 21.36
C GLY A 77 1.86 -12.45 20.78
N ASN A 78 2.27 -12.66 19.53
CA ASN A 78 2.38 -13.99 18.93
C ASN A 78 3.79 -14.56 19.02
N ALA A 79 3.89 -15.85 18.72
CA ALA A 79 5.13 -16.60 18.77
C ALA A 79 6.15 -16.14 17.70
N PRO A 80 7.47 -16.27 17.92
CA PRO A 80 8.51 -15.84 16.99
C PRO A 80 8.39 -16.43 15.57
N GLU A 81 7.76 -17.59 15.44
CA GLU A 81 7.51 -18.30 14.18
C GLU A 81 6.63 -17.47 13.24
N VAL A 82 5.65 -16.72 13.78
CA VAL A 82 4.80 -15.82 12.98
C VAL A 82 5.65 -14.79 12.25
N ARG A 83 6.69 -14.25 12.88
CA ARG A 83 7.61 -13.33 12.21
C ARG A 83 8.33 -14.01 11.03
N ALA A 84 8.76 -15.27 11.19
CA ALA A 84 9.43 -16.01 10.12
C ALA A 84 8.50 -16.29 8.93
N GLU A 85 7.24 -16.64 9.21
CA GLU A 85 6.19 -16.81 8.21
C GLU A 85 5.91 -15.53 7.43
N LEU A 86 5.77 -14.39 8.13
CA LEU A 86 5.52 -13.09 7.50
C LEU A 86 6.70 -12.63 6.62
N LEU A 87 7.94 -12.89 7.05
CA LEU A 87 9.13 -12.63 6.24
C LEU A 87 9.15 -13.50 4.97
N THR A 88 8.69 -14.75 5.07
CA THR A 88 8.58 -15.66 3.92
C THR A 88 7.53 -15.16 2.94
N ARG A 89 6.33 -14.81 3.42
CA ARG A 89 5.27 -14.17 2.61
C ARG A 89 5.76 -12.90 1.91
N ALA A 90 6.45 -12.02 2.64
CA ALA A 90 7.03 -10.80 2.08
C ALA A 90 8.01 -11.07 0.94
N ARG A 91 8.90 -12.05 1.11
CA ARG A 91 9.85 -12.48 0.08
C ARG A 91 9.14 -13.04 -1.15
N GLU A 92 8.12 -13.87 -0.97
CA GLU A 92 7.36 -14.49 -2.06
C GLU A 92 6.63 -13.45 -2.90
N MET A 93 5.99 -12.47 -2.26
CA MET A 93 5.36 -11.35 -2.98
C MET A 93 6.39 -10.53 -3.77
N GLY A 94 7.55 -10.23 -3.17
CA GLY A 94 8.62 -9.53 -3.88
C GLY A 94 9.18 -10.29 -5.09
N ARG A 95 9.06 -11.62 -5.12
CA ARG A 95 9.44 -12.45 -6.27
C ARG A 95 8.38 -12.50 -7.36
N ALA A 96 7.11 -12.42 -6.99
CA ALA A 96 5.98 -12.62 -7.90
C ALA A 96 5.40 -11.31 -8.48
N PHE A 97 5.78 -10.16 -7.94
CA PHE A 97 5.22 -8.85 -8.28
C PHE A 97 6.06 -8.09 -9.32
#